data_AF-A0A8J7Z0G2-F1
#
_entry.id   AF-A0A8J7Z0G2-F1
#
_cell.length_a   1.000
_cell.length_b   1.000
_cell.length_c   1.000
_cell.angle_alpha   90.00
_cell.angle_beta   90.00
_cell.angle_gamma   90.00
#
_symmetry.space_group_name_H-M   'P 1'
#
loop_
_entity.id
_entity.type
_entity.pdbx_description
1 polymer ?
#
loop_
_entity_poly.entity_id
_entity_poly.type
_entity_poly.pdbx_seq_one_letter_code
_entity_poly.pdbx_strand_id
1 'polypeptide(L)'
;MKVSDLRPNAAVDRIELDVEEVGEPRNFSSYRGQGTVATATVKDETGDATLTLWNEQINQVHSGDKVVVEDGFVKTFQGKLQISTGRQGKLTVQPE
;
A
#
# COMPACT_ATOMS: atom_id res chain seq x y z
N MET A 1 0.97 2.88 13.84
CA MET A 1 2.08 1.91 13.66
C MET A 1 3.11 2.55 12.76
N LYS A 2 4.40 2.20 12.88
CA LYS A 2 5.50 2.79 12.09
C LYS A 2 6.07 1.77 11.10
N VAL A 3 6.74 2.24 10.04
CA VAL A 3 7.37 1.37 9.03
C VAL A 3 8.43 0.46 9.65
N SER A 4 9.23 0.96 10.58
CA SER A 4 10.26 0.15 11.24
C SER A 4 9.72 -0.99 12.11
N ASP A 5 8.44 -0.95 12.50
CA ASP A 5 7.78 -2.02 13.25
C ASP A 5 7.12 -3.08 12.35
N LEU A 6 7.11 -2.86 11.02
CA LEU A 6 6.46 -3.76 10.08
C LEU A 6 7.20 -5.10 10.04
N ARG A 7 6.44 -6.16 10.27
CA ARG A 7 6.92 -7.54 10.19
C ARG A 7 6.24 -8.25 9.01
N PRO A 8 6.95 -9.16 8.33
CA PRO A 8 6.35 -9.98 7.30
C PRO A 8 5.17 -10.77 7.88
N ASN A 9 4.03 -10.72 7.18
CA ASN A 9 2.76 -11.33 7.59
C ASN A 9 2.12 -10.75 8.87
N ALA A 10 2.43 -9.50 9.22
CA ALA A 10 1.77 -8.80 10.31
C ALA A 10 0.52 -8.04 9.83
N ALA A 11 -0.49 -7.98 10.69
CA ALA A 11 -1.62 -7.07 10.54
C ALA A 11 -1.19 -5.63 10.87
N VAL A 12 -1.84 -4.66 10.23
CA VAL A 12 -1.59 -3.23 10.40
C VAL A 12 -2.91 -2.58 10.76
N ASP A 13 -3.12 -2.25 12.04
CA ASP A 13 -4.36 -1.59 12.47
C ASP A 13 -4.52 -0.23 11.82
N ARG A 14 -3.48 0.61 11.91
CA ARG A 14 -3.40 1.92 11.27
C ARG A 14 -1.96 2.37 11.05
N ILE A 15 -1.63 2.79 9.84
CA ILE A 15 -0.35 3.40 9.47
C ILE A 15 -0.56 4.58 8.54
N GLU A 16 0.25 5.63 8.72
CA GLU A 16 0.24 6.85 7.93
C GLU A 16 1.55 6.89 7.14
N LEU A 17 1.46 7.16 5.84
CA LEU A 17 2.59 7.05 4.92
C LEU A 17 2.53 8.18 3.90
N ASP A 18 3.67 8.74 3.57
CA ASP A 18 3.86 9.74 2.52
C ASP A 18 4.17 9.04 1.20
N VAL A 19 3.43 9.38 0.14
CA VAL A 19 3.62 8.79 -1.19
C VAL A 19 4.71 9.55 -1.92
N GLU A 20 5.83 8.88 -2.16
CA GLU A 20 6.92 9.46 -2.96
C GLU A 20 6.62 9.33 -4.46
N GLU A 21 6.24 8.13 -4.88
CA GLU A 21 6.02 7.82 -6.30
C GLU A 21 4.96 6.73 -6.44
N VAL A 22 4.10 6.87 -7.45
CA VAL A 22 3.14 5.83 -7.82
C VAL A 22 3.65 5.13 -9.08
N GLY A 23 3.97 3.85 -8.96
CA GLY A 23 4.42 3.04 -10.08
C GLY A 23 3.29 2.67 -11.04
N GLU A 24 3.65 2.11 -12.18
CA GLU A 24 2.70 1.81 -13.24
C GLU A 24 1.65 0.75 -12.83
N PRO A 25 0.36 0.98 -13.12
CA PRO A 25 -0.68 -0.03 -12.95
C PRO A 25 -0.40 -1.25 -13.83
N ARG A 26 -0.43 -2.43 -13.22
CA ARG A 26 -0.38 -3.72 -13.91
C ARG A 26 -1.70 -4.45 -13.79
N ASN A 27 -2.20 -4.96 -14.91
CA ASN A 27 -3.34 -5.86 -14.88
C ASN A 27 -2.91 -7.24 -14.36
N PHE A 28 -3.64 -7.74 -13.38
CA PHE A 28 -3.48 -9.07 -12.85
C PHE A 28 -4.70 -9.91 -13.27
N SER A 29 -4.42 -11.12 -13.72
CA SER A 29 -5.41 -12.13 -14.07
C SER A 29 -5.16 -13.34 -13.17
N SER A 30 -6.17 -13.77 -12.42
CA SER A 30 -6.11 -14.97 -11.59
C SER A 30 -7.40 -15.75 -11.67
N TYR A 31 -7.37 -17.01 -11.25
CA TYR A 31 -8.51 -17.93 -11.27
C TYR A 31 -9.75 -17.37 -10.54
N ARG A 32 -9.55 -16.44 -9.60
CA ARG A 32 -10.62 -15.80 -8.83
C ARG A 32 -11.12 -14.47 -9.42
N GLY A 33 -10.52 -13.98 -10.50
CA GLY A 33 -10.91 -12.72 -11.14
C GLY A 33 -9.73 -11.97 -11.78
N GLN A 34 -10.08 -10.94 -12.55
CA GLN A 34 -9.17 -9.99 -13.18
C GLN A 34 -9.28 -8.63 -12.47
N GLY A 35 -8.18 -7.91 -12.35
CA GLY A 35 -8.14 -6.59 -11.75
C GLY A 35 -6.86 -5.85 -12.08
N THR A 36 -6.71 -4.65 -11.53
CA THR A 36 -5.50 -3.84 -11.70
C THR A 36 -4.82 -3.66 -10.35
N VAL A 37 -3.50 -3.78 -10.32
CA VAL A 37 -2.67 -3.56 -9.15
C VAL A 37 -1.53 -2.60 -9.51
N ALA A 38 -1.30 -1.60 -8.68
CA ALA A 38 -0.12 -0.73 -8.78
C ALA A 38 0.68 -0.80 -7.49
N THR A 39 1.96 -0.47 -7.58
CA THR A 39 2.84 -0.36 -6.42
C THR A 39 3.25 1.10 -6.28
N ALA A 40 3.00 1.69 -5.12
CA ALA A 40 3.49 3.01 -4.78
C ALA A 40 4.66 2.91 -3.80
N THR A 41 5.70 3.69 -4.04
CA THR A 41 6.79 3.90 -3.09
C THR A 41 6.29 4.89 -2.04
N VAL A 42 6.31 4.45 -0.79
CA VAL A 42 5.82 5.25 0.33
C VAL A 42 6.87 5.30 1.43
N LYS A 43 6.93 6.38 2.18
CA LYS A 43 7.87 6.54 3.28
C LYS A 43 7.19 7.09 4.51
N ASP A 44 7.83 6.88 5.64
CA ASP A 44 7.47 7.45 6.92
C ASP A 44 8.74 7.98 7.61
N GLU A 45 8.59 8.62 8.75
CA GLU A 45 9.72 9.06 9.60
C GLU A 45 10.69 7.93 9.99
N THR A 46 10.25 6.67 9.90
CA THR A 46 11.04 5.49 10.29
C THR A 46 11.71 4.74 9.15
N GLY A 47 11.33 4.98 7.89
CA GLY A 47 11.90 4.27 6.75
C GLY A 47 10.98 4.25 5.52
N ASP A 48 11.41 3.51 4.51
CA ASP A 48 10.68 3.30 3.26
C ASP A 48 9.92 1.97 3.24
N ALA A 49 8.79 1.96 2.54
CA ALA A 49 7.96 0.80 2.30
C ALA A 49 7.33 0.85 0.91
N THR A 50 6.72 -0.26 0.50
CA THR A 50 5.95 -0.31 -0.76
C THR A 50 4.48 -0.52 -0.43
N LEU A 51 3.61 0.32 -0.96
CA LEU A 51 2.16 0.19 -0.83
C LEU A 51 1.58 -0.45 -2.09
N THR A 52 0.73 -1.46 -1.91
CA THR A 52 0.00 -2.11 -3.00
C THR A 52 -1.38 -1.51 -3.12
N LEU A 53 -1.64 -0.86 -4.26
CA LEU A 53 -2.90 -0.20 -4.60
C LEU A 53 -3.73 -1.09 -5.52
N TRP A 54 -5.01 -1.25 -5.21
CA TRP A 54 -5.94 -2.09 -5.95
C TRP A 54 -6.98 -1.26 -6.71
N ASN A 55 -7.19 -1.60 -7.98
CA ASN A 55 -8.25 -1.07 -8.83
C ASN A 55 -8.35 0.47 -8.76
N GLU A 56 -9.43 0.99 -8.18
CA GLU A 56 -9.71 2.42 -8.08
C GLU A 56 -8.75 3.17 -7.15
N GLN A 57 -8.13 2.49 -6.18
CA GLN A 57 -7.12 3.12 -5.28
C GLN A 57 -5.95 3.69 -6.08
N ILE A 58 -5.63 3.09 -7.21
CA ILE A 58 -4.51 3.51 -8.08
C ILE A 58 -4.76 4.91 -8.63
N ASN A 59 -6.01 5.25 -8.93
CA ASN A 59 -6.37 6.57 -9.48
C ASN A 59 -6.62 7.61 -8.38
N GLN A 60 -6.75 7.19 -7.12
CA GLN A 60 -6.98 8.09 -5.99
C GLN A 60 -5.67 8.60 -5.39
N VAL A 61 -4.61 7.80 -5.46
CA VAL A 61 -3.32 8.10 -4.85
C VAL A 61 -2.40 8.75 -5.88
N HIS A 62 -1.83 9.89 -5.52
CA HIS A 62 -0.82 10.58 -6.32
C HIS A 62 0.50 10.74 -5.55
N SER A 63 1.58 10.94 -6.29
CA SER A 63 2.88 11.32 -5.71
C SER A 63 2.77 12.65 -4.98
N GLY A 64 3.19 12.69 -3.72
CA GLY A 64 3.07 13.83 -2.81
C GLY A 64 1.89 13.72 -1.84
N ASP A 65 0.94 12.81 -2.05
CA ASP A 65 -0.19 12.64 -1.14
C ASP A 65 0.23 11.89 0.14
N LYS A 66 -0.48 12.16 1.25
CA LYS A 66 -0.45 11.30 2.43
C LYS A 66 -1.53 10.25 2.34
N VAL A 67 -1.20 9.00 2.64
CA VAL A 67 -2.16 7.91 2.68
C VAL A 67 -2.20 7.28 4.06
N VAL A 68 -3.41 6.94 4.50
CA VAL A 68 -3.67 6.23 5.75
C VAL A 68 -4.23 4.87 5.40
N VAL A 69 -3.54 3.83 5.82
CA VAL A 69 -3.99 2.45 5.69
C VAL A 69 -4.51 1.99 7.05
N GLU A 70 -5.77 1.57 7.06
CA GLU A 70 -6.44 0.98 8.23
C GLU A 70 -6.79 -0.49 7.94
N ASP A 71 -6.72 -1.35 8.94
CA ASP A 71 -6.97 -2.81 8.82
C ASP A 71 -6.20 -3.48 7.66
N GLY A 72 -4.96 -3.01 7.45
CA GLY A 72 -4.06 -3.50 6.42
C GLY A 72 -3.26 -4.74 6.83
N PHE A 73 -2.41 -5.19 5.93
CA PHE A 73 -1.54 -6.33 6.14
C PHE A 73 -0.21 -6.15 5.40
N VAL A 74 0.87 -6.56 6.05
CA VAL A 74 2.21 -6.58 5.45
C VAL A 74 2.44 -7.93 4.79
N LYS A 75 2.62 -7.91 3.48
CA LYS A 75 3.02 -9.07 2.69
C LYS A 75 4.48 -8.95 2.29
N THR A 76 5.16 -10.08 2.13
CA THR A 76 6.51 -10.08 1.53
C THR A 76 6.40 -10.55 0.10
N PHE A 77 6.93 -9.78 -0.84
CA PHE A 77 7.04 -10.15 -2.24
C PHE A 77 8.47 -9.96 -2.71
N GLN A 78 9.08 -11.03 -3.23
CA GLN A 78 10.48 -11.04 -3.67
C GLN A 78 11.47 -10.50 -2.63
N GLY A 79 11.23 -10.78 -1.34
CA GLY A 79 12.08 -10.32 -0.24
C GLY A 79 11.84 -8.88 0.22
N LYS A 80 10.93 -8.13 -0.41
CA LYS A 80 10.54 -6.78 -0.01
C LYS A 80 9.22 -6.79 0.75
N LEU A 81 9.12 -5.94 1.77
CA LEU A 81 7.87 -5.73 2.50
C LEU A 81 6.93 -4.84 1.68
N GLN A 82 5.70 -5.29 1.51
CA GLN A 82 4.63 -4.59 0.82
C GLN A 82 3.42 -4.50 1.73
N ILE A 83 2.94 -3.29 1.96
CA ILE A 83 1.72 -3.02 2.70
C ILE A 83 0.55 -3.13 1.72
N SER A 84 -0.53 -3.76 2.12
CA SER A 84 -1.76 -3.82 1.34
C SER A 84 -2.96 -3.72 2.25
N THR A 85 -4.04 -3.08 1.80
CA THR A 85 -5.30 -3.02 2.54
C THR A 85 -6.02 -4.36 2.59
N GLY A 86 -5.67 -5.32 1.73
CA GLY A 86 -6.37 -6.61 1.68
C GLY A 86 -7.88 -6.46 1.38
N ARG A 87 -8.70 -7.40 1.89
CA ARG A 87 -10.16 -7.40 1.66
C ARG A 87 -10.95 -6.52 2.63
N GLN A 88 -10.46 -6.32 3.85
CA GLN A 88 -11.18 -5.61 4.92
C GLN A 88 -10.56 -4.24 5.21
N GLY A 89 -9.33 -4.00 4.77
CA GLY A 89 -8.66 -2.75 5.02
C GLY A 89 -9.17 -1.61 4.16
N LYS A 90 -8.97 -0.42 4.69
CA LYS A 90 -9.40 0.85 4.11
C LYS A 90 -8.17 1.68 3.79
N LEU A 91 -8.20 2.33 2.64
CA LEU A 91 -7.21 3.32 2.22
C LEU A 91 -7.88 4.68 2.21
N THR A 92 -7.34 5.62 2.98
CA THR A 92 -7.78 7.02 2.99
C THR A 92 -6.66 7.88 2.44
N VAL A 93 -6.93 8.62 1.37
CA VAL A 93 -5.97 9.59 0.81
C VAL A 93 -6.25 10.95 1.43
N GLN A 94 -5.21 11.58 1.94
CA GLN A 94 -5.18 12.93 2.46
C GLN A 94 -4.32 13.79 1.51
N PRO A 95 -4.93 14.61 0.66
CA PRO A 95 -4.19 15.59 -0.11
C PRO A 95 -3.55 16.61 0.85
N GLU A 96 -2.31 17.00 0.58
CA GLU A 96 -1.59 18.07 1.30
C GLU A 96 -2.11 19.47 0.95
#